data_AF-A0A086QHL1-F1
#
_entry.id   AF-A0A086QHL1-F1
#
_cell.length_a   1.000
_cell.length_b   1.000
_cell.length_c   1.000
_cell.angle_alpha   90.00
_cell.angle_beta   90.00
_cell.angle_gamma   90.00
#
_symmetry.space_group_name_H-M   'P 1'
#
loop_
_entity.id
_entity.type
_entity.pdbx_description
1 polymer ?
#
loop_
_entity_poly.entity_id
_entity_poly.type
_entity_poly.pdbx_seq_one_letter_code
_entity_poly.pdbx_strand_id
1 'polypeptide(L)'
;GPVDRYGPPRDPSTLLLEPHKLTREERWFQIFFVAAPWIFFLCMLSAPILLAQYHVKKLGERASLARQVAEELMETSDADFFRLCTFQDLREIVEQPLHAFLCFLHPDTISSQVVAPLLRDVASLFKRLGIRASVALVDLSAGVPERMQSELPAALAPHGQLLLPFAFGGQQAAVVDFAETWTAAEIVKAVAAEVPGAQAAMAHTQELDDICEQLSDCLFSLAFVDGDSRASDAASAAFRSSRNDPLAAGSHSAESSPSSATDGDKEARERIGGERDALSNPVARVRELNLIGDGGREALRKCQDAREKLRSLGVQQSH
;
A
#
# COMPACT_ATOMS: atom_id res chain seq x y z
N GLY A 1 -22.10 29.78 -80.96
CA GLY A 1 -21.23 29.18 -82.01
C GLY A 1 -19.97 28.60 -81.37
N PRO A 2 -19.08 27.89 -82.11
CA PRO A 2 -17.85 27.32 -81.57
C PRO A 2 -16.91 28.34 -80.89
N VAL A 3 -17.10 29.63 -81.19
CA VAL A 3 -16.38 30.78 -80.62
C VAL A 3 -16.89 31.19 -79.22
N ASP A 4 -18.16 30.90 -78.87
CA ASP A 4 -18.74 31.24 -77.54
C ASP A 4 -18.13 30.43 -76.40
N ARG A 5 -17.42 29.34 -76.73
CA ARG A 5 -16.77 28.45 -75.77
C ARG A 5 -15.55 29.08 -75.12
N TYR A 6 -14.90 30.02 -75.81
CA TYR A 6 -13.70 30.73 -75.33
C TYR A 6 -14.01 32.14 -74.80
N GLY A 7 -15.28 32.55 -74.87
CA GLY A 7 -15.73 33.81 -74.30
C GLY A 7 -15.76 33.74 -72.77
N PRO A 8 -15.52 34.87 -72.08
CA PRO A 8 -15.55 34.92 -70.62
C PRO A 8 -16.88 34.38 -70.07
N PRO A 9 -16.89 33.79 -68.87
CA PRO A 9 -18.12 33.36 -68.22
C PRO A 9 -19.06 34.56 -68.06
N ARG A 10 -20.37 34.35 -68.23
CA ARG A 10 -21.37 35.43 -68.06
C ARG A 10 -21.46 35.89 -66.62
N ASP A 11 -21.13 35.00 -65.68
CA ASP A 11 -21.02 35.32 -64.27
C ASP A 11 -19.59 35.05 -63.77
N PRO A 12 -18.82 36.10 -63.40
CA PRO A 12 -17.43 35.97 -62.99
C PRO A 12 -17.25 35.26 -61.64
N SER A 13 -18.33 35.04 -60.89
CA SER A 13 -18.30 34.34 -59.60
C SER A 13 -18.45 32.82 -59.71
N THR A 14 -18.68 32.30 -60.93
CA THR A 14 -18.93 30.88 -61.15
C THR A 14 -17.65 30.07 -61.10
N LEU A 15 -17.57 29.15 -60.13
CA LEU A 15 -16.44 28.23 -59.95
C LEU A 15 -16.42 27.11 -61.01
N LEU A 16 -17.54 26.90 -61.69
CA LEU A 16 -17.74 25.88 -62.71
C LEU A 16 -17.99 26.54 -64.07
N LEU A 17 -17.37 26.03 -65.13
CA LEU A 17 -17.69 26.43 -66.51
C LEU A 17 -19.17 26.17 -66.79
N GLU A 18 -19.77 27.10 -67.54
CA GLU A 18 -21.21 27.14 -67.75
C GLU A 18 -21.68 25.91 -68.55
N PRO A 19 -22.79 25.27 -68.13
CA PRO A 19 -23.25 24.00 -68.70
C PRO A 19 -23.49 24.06 -70.22
N HIS A 20 -23.87 25.21 -70.76
CA HIS A 20 -24.16 25.40 -72.18
C HIS A 20 -22.92 25.55 -73.07
N LYS A 21 -21.71 25.66 -72.47
CA LYS A 21 -20.41 25.74 -73.17
C LYS A 21 -19.67 24.40 -73.25
N LEU A 22 -20.16 23.36 -72.56
CA LEU A 22 -19.54 22.04 -72.48
C LEU A 22 -20.36 20.99 -73.23
N THR A 23 -19.67 19.99 -73.78
CA THR A 23 -20.34 18.76 -74.24
C THR A 23 -20.84 17.96 -73.04
N ARG A 24 -21.77 17.02 -73.27
CA ARG A 24 -22.36 16.20 -72.20
C ARG A 24 -21.30 15.40 -71.43
N GLU A 25 -20.26 14.95 -72.11
CA GLU A 25 -19.14 14.19 -71.53
C GLU A 25 -18.24 15.10 -70.70
N GLU A 26 -17.86 16.27 -71.22
CA GLU A 26 -17.02 17.25 -70.51
C GLU A 26 -17.68 17.79 -69.24
N ARG A 27 -19.00 17.97 -69.27
CA ARG A 27 -19.75 18.36 -68.06
C ARG A 27 -19.64 17.29 -66.97
N TRP A 28 -19.66 16.01 -67.34
CA TRP A 28 -19.53 14.91 -66.39
C TRP A 28 -18.11 14.86 -65.80
N PHE A 29 -17.09 15.04 -66.64
CA PHE A 29 -15.70 15.16 -66.19
C PHE A 29 -15.50 16.33 -65.23
N GLN A 30 -16.05 17.50 -65.54
CA GLN A 30 -15.95 18.67 -64.66
C GLN A 30 -16.60 18.44 -63.30
N ILE A 31 -17.78 17.80 -63.25
CA ILE A 31 -18.43 17.45 -61.99
C ILE A 31 -17.58 16.46 -61.21
N PHE A 32 -17.06 15.41 -61.87
CA PHE A 32 -16.24 14.39 -61.21
C PHE A 32 -14.95 14.98 -60.64
N PHE A 33 -14.19 15.76 -61.43
CA PHE A 33 -12.92 16.35 -60.98
C PHE A 33 -13.08 17.43 -59.92
N VAL A 34 -14.23 18.11 -59.88
CA VAL A 34 -14.51 19.08 -58.82
C VAL A 34 -15.03 18.38 -57.57
N ALA A 35 -15.93 17.40 -57.68
CA ALA A 35 -16.51 16.72 -56.53
C ALA A 35 -15.57 15.68 -55.88
N ALA A 36 -14.77 14.96 -56.67
CA ALA A 36 -13.93 13.87 -56.16
C ALA A 36 -12.89 14.33 -55.12
N PRO A 37 -12.17 15.47 -55.27
CA PRO A 37 -11.28 15.97 -54.23
C PRO A 37 -12.01 16.30 -52.93
N TRP A 38 -13.21 16.89 -53.01
CA TRP A 38 -14.02 17.17 -51.82
C TRP A 38 -14.52 15.90 -51.14
N ILE A 39 -14.95 14.90 -51.90
CA ILE A 39 -15.34 13.58 -51.37
C ILE A 39 -14.15 12.92 -50.70
N PHE A 40 -12.98 12.91 -51.35
CA PHE A 40 -11.77 12.31 -50.81
C PHE A 40 -11.28 13.04 -49.54
N PHE A 41 -11.37 14.37 -49.52
CA PHE A 41 -11.09 15.17 -48.33
C PHE A 41 -12.05 14.85 -47.19
N LEU A 42 -13.34 14.72 -47.47
CA LEU A 42 -14.35 14.34 -46.48
C LEU A 42 -14.11 12.92 -45.95
N CYS A 43 -13.72 11.98 -46.82
CA CYS A 43 -13.31 10.63 -46.43
C CYS A 43 -12.04 10.63 -45.57
N MET A 44 -11.02 11.40 -45.93
CA MET A 44 -9.79 11.57 -45.12
C MET A 44 -10.09 12.17 -43.75
N LEU A 45 -11.03 13.12 -43.66
CA LEU A 45 -11.42 13.76 -42.40
C LEU A 45 -12.26 12.82 -41.51
N SER A 46 -13.17 12.05 -42.11
CA SER A 46 -14.08 11.15 -41.40
C SER A 46 -13.43 9.83 -40.99
N ALA A 47 -12.50 9.31 -41.78
CA ALA A 47 -11.79 8.06 -41.51
C ALA A 47 -11.15 7.99 -40.10
N PRO A 48 -10.38 8.98 -39.61
CA PRO A 48 -9.79 8.92 -38.27
C PRO A 48 -10.85 8.94 -37.17
N ILE A 49 -11.97 9.65 -37.37
CA ILE A 49 -13.09 9.70 -36.41
C ILE A 49 -13.79 8.34 -36.33
N LEU A 50 -14.08 7.74 -37.48
CA LEU A 50 -14.69 6.41 -37.56
C LEU A 50 -13.76 5.34 -36.98
N LEU A 51 -12.46 5.43 -37.25
CA LEU A 51 -11.46 4.52 -36.71
C LEU A 51 -11.34 4.66 -35.18
N ALA A 52 -11.33 5.89 -34.66
CA ALA A 52 -11.34 6.15 -33.23
C ALA A 52 -12.60 5.58 -32.56
N GLN A 53 -13.79 5.83 -33.13
CA GLN A 53 -15.05 5.29 -32.63
C GLN A 53 -15.06 3.75 -32.64
N TYR A 54 -14.55 3.14 -33.72
CA TYR A 54 -14.42 1.68 -33.81
C TYR A 54 -13.50 1.11 -32.72
N HIS A 55 -12.33 1.73 -32.51
CA HIS A 55 -11.40 1.28 -31.48
C HIS A 55 -11.94 1.49 -30.07
N VAL A 56 -12.59 2.63 -29.79
CA VAL A 56 -13.23 2.89 -28.49
C VAL A 56 -14.32 1.84 -28.21
N LYS A 57 -15.17 1.54 -29.19
CA LYS A 57 -16.20 0.51 -29.04
C LYS A 57 -15.59 -0.88 -28.80
N LYS A 58 -14.58 -1.25 -29.59
CA LYS A 58 -13.89 -2.54 -29.46
C LYS A 58 -13.13 -2.67 -28.13
N LEU A 59 -12.56 -1.58 -27.62
CA LEU A 59 -11.93 -1.55 -26.30
C LEU A 59 -12.97 -1.70 -25.19
N GLY A 60 -14.13 -1.06 -25.33
CA GLY A 60 -15.26 -1.22 -24.41
C GLY A 60 -15.75 -2.67 -24.34
N GLU A 61 -15.95 -3.32 -25.51
CA GLU A 61 -16.37 -4.72 -25.59
C GLU A 61 -15.33 -5.67 -24.97
N ARG A 62 -14.03 -5.41 -25.16
CA ARG A 62 -12.96 -6.18 -24.53
C ARG A 62 -12.92 -5.99 -23.02
N ALA A 63 -13.08 -4.75 -22.56
CA ALA A 63 -13.11 -4.44 -21.13
C ALA A 63 -14.32 -5.10 -20.44
N SER A 64 -15.49 -5.15 -21.09
CA SER A 64 -16.67 -5.85 -20.53
C SER A 64 -16.46 -7.36 -20.45
N LEU A 65 -15.86 -7.97 -21.48
CA LEU A 65 -15.55 -9.41 -21.46
C LEU A 65 -14.51 -9.74 -20.38
N ALA A 66 -13.44 -8.96 -20.30
CA ALA A 66 -12.41 -9.15 -19.30
C ALA A 66 -12.96 -8.96 -17.87
N ARG A 67 -13.90 -8.02 -17.68
CA ARG A 67 -14.63 -7.86 -16.42
C ARG A 67 -15.48 -9.08 -16.07
N GLN A 68 -16.21 -9.64 -17.03
CA GLN A 68 -17.00 -10.85 -16.79
C GLN A 68 -16.13 -12.04 -16.40
N VAL A 69 -15.01 -12.24 -17.09
CA VAL A 69 -14.04 -13.30 -16.76
C VAL A 69 -13.42 -13.05 -15.38
N ALA A 70 -13.10 -11.80 -15.05
CA ALA A 70 -12.60 -11.43 -13.73
C ALA A 70 -13.60 -11.75 -12.61
N GLU A 71 -14.88 -11.40 -12.81
CA GLU A 71 -15.95 -11.71 -11.86
C GLU A 71 -16.12 -13.23 -11.69
N GLU A 72 -16.07 -14.02 -12.77
CA GLU A 72 -16.13 -15.48 -12.72
C GLU A 72 -14.92 -16.11 -11.99
N LEU A 73 -13.71 -15.59 -12.23
CA LEU A 73 -12.49 -16.02 -11.52
C LEU A 73 -12.54 -15.66 -10.03
N MET A 74 -13.10 -14.50 -9.69
CA MET A 74 -13.31 -14.09 -8.29
C MET A 74 -14.33 -14.99 -7.58
N GLU A 75 -15.40 -15.39 -8.26
CA GLU A 75 -16.44 -16.26 -7.69
C GLU A 75 -15.94 -17.68 -7.42
N THR A 76 -15.09 -18.20 -8.32
CA THR A 76 -14.57 -19.56 -8.24
C THR A 76 -13.33 -19.70 -7.33
N SER A 77 -12.72 -18.58 -6.95
CA SER A 77 -11.52 -18.56 -6.10
C SER A 77 -11.86 -18.81 -4.62
N ASP A 78 -11.20 -19.82 -4.03
CA ASP A 78 -11.25 -20.15 -2.60
C ASP A 78 -10.03 -19.60 -1.85
N ALA A 79 -9.74 -18.31 -2.03
CA ALA A 79 -8.58 -17.72 -1.38
C ALA A 79 -8.88 -17.25 0.05
N ASP A 80 -7.85 -17.23 0.87
CA ASP A 80 -7.91 -16.75 2.25
C ASP A 80 -8.16 -15.23 2.32
N PHE A 81 -9.03 -14.83 3.24
CA PHE A 81 -9.32 -13.43 3.53
C PHE A 81 -8.20 -12.73 4.30
N PHE A 82 -7.37 -13.50 5.02
CA PHE A 82 -6.26 -12.98 5.81
C PHE A 82 -5.03 -13.86 5.62
N ARG A 83 -3.89 -13.26 5.26
CA ARG A 83 -2.62 -13.99 5.12
C ARG A 83 -1.46 -13.21 5.72
N LEU A 84 -0.71 -13.85 6.61
CA LEU A 84 0.60 -13.37 7.05
C LEU A 84 1.66 -14.05 6.19
N CYS A 85 2.52 -13.28 5.55
CA CYS A 85 3.43 -13.77 4.52
C CYS A 85 4.78 -13.04 4.57
N THR A 86 5.81 -13.70 4.07
CA THR A 86 7.10 -13.04 3.86
C THR A 86 7.14 -12.37 2.49
N PHE A 87 8.15 -11.53 2.26
CA PHE A 87 8.33 -10.90 0.95
C PHE A 87 8.44 -11.92 -0.22
N GLN A 88 8.93 -13.13 0.04
CA GLN A 88 9.06 -14.18 -0.99
C GLN A 88 7.70 -14.75 -1.41
N ASP A 89 6.77 -14.86 -0.46
CA ASP A 89 5.44 -15.41 -0.66
C ASP A 89 4.47 -14.41 -1.31
N LEU A 90 4.88 -13.14 -1.40
CA LEU A 90 4.09 -12.06 -2.02
C LEU A 90 3.64 -12.41 -3.44
N ARG A 91 4.46 -13.17 -4.17
CA ARG A 91 4.14 -13.64 -5.51
C ARG A 91 2.81 -14.41 -5.56
N GLU A 92 2.57 -15.26 -4.57
CA GLU A 92 1.35 -16.08 -4.53
C GLU A 92 0.10 -15.22 -4.31
N ILE A 93 0.22 -14.10 -3.60
CA ILE A 93 -0.89 -13.16 -3.40
C ILE A 93 -1.15 -12.36 -4.68
N VAL A 94 -0.10 -11.96 -5.39
CA VAL A 94 -0.23 -11.24 -6.66
C VAL A 94 -0.85 -12.11 -7.76
N GLU A 95 -0.62 -13.42 -7.74
CA GLU A 95 -1.22 -14.36 -8.69
C GLU A 95 -2.70 -14.66 -8.41
N GLN A 96 -3.24 -14.28 -7.25
CA GLN A 96 -4.65 -14.50 -6.92
C GLN A 96 -5.57 -13.52 -7.66
N PRO A 97 -6.71 -13.99 -8.18
CA PRO A 97 -7.67 -13.13 -8.87
C PRO A 97 -8.55 -12.35 -7.88
N LEU A 98 -8.02 -11.87 -6.75
CA LEU A 98 -8.77 -11.14 -5.74
C LEU A 98 -8.14 -9.79 -5.44
N HIS A 99 -8.99 -8.82 -5.13
CA HIS A 99 -8.55 -7.52 -4.63
C HIS A 99 -7.92 -7.75 -3.25
N ALA A 100 -6.68 -7.28 -3.06
CA ALA A 100 -5.95 -7.51 -1.83
C ALA A 100 -5.43 -6.19 -1.26
N PHE A 101 -5.72 -5.92 0.01
CA PHE A 101 -5.06 -4.87 0.77
C PHE A 101 -3.76 -5.43 1.34
N LEU A 102 -2.63 -4.95 0.83
CA LEU A 102 -1.28 -5.32 1.25
C LEU A 102 -0.80 -4.33 2.30
N CYS A 103 -0.28 -4.83 3.42
CA CYS A 103 0.38 -4.00 4.42
C CYS A 103 1.78 -4.54 4.67
N PHE A 104 2.79 -3.73 4.38
CA PHE A 104 4.18 -4.03 4.66
C PHE A 104 4.52 -3.56 6.07
N LEU A 105 4.82 -4.50 6.94
CA LEU A 105 5.07 -4.30 8.35
C LEU A 105 6.53 -4.51 8.68
N HIS A 106 6.99 -3.87 9.75
CA HIS A 106 8.26 -4.20 10.37
C HIS A 106 8.03 -4.44 11.87
N PRO A 107 8.45 -5.60 12.42
CA PRO A 107 8.11 -5.98 13.80
C PRO A 107 8.68 -5.03 14.86
N ASP A 108 9.74 -4.28 14.51
CA ASP A 108 10.38 -3.30 15.39
C ASP A 108 9.72 -1.91 15.38
N THR A 109 8.59 -1.70 14.68
CA THR A 109 7.84 -0.45 14.74
C THR A 109 6.54 -0.61 15.53
N ILE A 110 6.27 0.33 16.45
CA ILE A 110 5.04 0.31 17.27
C ILE A 110 3.79 0.38 16.38
N SER A 111 3.83 1.21 15.34
CA SER A 111 2.72 1.34 14.39
C SER A 111 2.36 0.01 13.72
N SER A 112 3.34 -0.84 13.40
CA SER A 112 3.06 -2.18 12.86
C SER A 112 2.33 -3.09 13.86
N GLN A 113 2.64 -2.96 15.14
CA GLN A 113 2.04 -3.75 16.22
C GLN A 113 0.60 -3.31 16.53
N VAL A 114 0.24 -2.06 16.21
CA VAL A 114 -1.13 -1.53 16.28
C VAL A 114 -1.94 -1.92 15.04
N VAL A 115 -1.36 -1.78 13.85
CA VAL A 115 -2.06 -1.93 12.57
C VAL A 115 -2.29 -3.40 12.20
N ALA A 116 -1.40 -4.32 12.58
CA ALA A 116 -1.58 -5.74 12.27
C ALA A 116 -2.88 -6.34 12.87
N PRO A 117 -3.20 -6.14 14.17
CA PRO A 117 -4.48 -6.57 14.74
C PRO A 117 -5.70 -5.92 14.08
N LEU A 118 -5.62 -4.62 13.75
CA LEU A 118 -6.67 -3.90 13.05
C LEU A 118 -6.99 -4.57 11.71
N LEU A 119 -5.96 -4.87 10.91
CA LEU A 119 -6.11 -5.50 9.60
C LEU A 119 -6.66 -6.92 9.67
N ARG A 120 -6.34 -7.68 10.72
CA ARG A 120 -6.94 -8.99 10.97
C ARG A 120 -8.44 -8.88 11.30
N ASP A 121 -8.83 -7.88 12.07
CA ASP A 121 -10.24 -7.63 12.38
C ASP A 121 -11.02 -7.15 11.14
N VAL A 122 -10.41 -6.32 10.30
CA VAL A 122 -10.96 -5.92 8.99
C VAL A 122 -11.13 -7.14 8.07
N ALA A 123 -10.14 -8.03 7.99
CA ALA A 123 -10.26 -9.26 7.21
C ALA A 123 -11.39 -10.17 7.73
N SER A 124 -11.53 -10.25 9.06
CA SER A 124 -12.61 -10.98 9.72
C SER A 124 -13.98 -10.35 9.45
N LEU A 125 -14.05 -9.03 9.36
CA LEU A 125 -15.24 -8.28 8.93
C LEU A 125 -15.62 -8.62 7.48
N PHE A 126 -14.65 -8.59 6.56
CA PHE A 126 -14.87 -8.94 5.15
C PHE A 126 -15.37 -10.38 5.01
N LYS A 127 -14.78 -11.33 5.74
CA LYS A 127 -15.24 -12.72 5.78
C LYS A 127 -16.68 -12.84 6.28
N ARG A 128 -17.03 -12.15 7.37
CA ARG A 128 -18.40 -12.18 7.94
C ARG A 128 -19.45 -11.63 6.98
N LEU A 129 -19.11 -10.60 6.23
CA LEU A 129 -20.01 -9.95 5.27
C LEU A 129 -19.96 -10.57 3.87
N GLY A 130 -19.11 -11.58 3.64
CA GLY A 130 -18.92 -12.21 2.33
C GLY A 130 -18.27 -11.30 1.30
N ILE A 131 -17.54 -10.25 1.73
CA ILE A 131 -16.87 -9.31 0.84
C ILE A 131 -15.62 -9.97 0.27
N ARG A 132 -15.54 -10.16 -1.05
CA ARG A 132 -14.43 -10.82 -1.75
C ARG A 132 -13.20 -9.89 -1.90
N ALA A 133 -12.64 -9.50 -0.77
CA ALA A 133 -11.38 -8.80 -0.65
C ALA A 133 -10.48 -9.51 0.37
N SER A 134 -9.21 -9.70 0.02
CA SER A 134 -8.21 -10.28 0.90
C SER A 134 -7.40 -9.18 1.59
N VAL A 135 -6.83 -9.49 2.75
CA VAL A 135 -5.91 -8.63 3.48
C VAL A 135 -4.64 -9.45 3.72
N ALA A 136 -3.50 -8.93 3.27
CA ALA A 136 -2.22 -9.59 3.47
C ALA A 136 -1.24 -8.70 4.22
N LEU A 137 -0.58 -9.30 5.20
CA LEU A 137 0.50 -8.69 5.98
C LEU A 137 1.83 -9.24 5.49
N VAL A 138 2.72 -8.36 5.03
CA VAL A 138 4.04 -8.71 4.52
C VAL A 138 5.09 -8.28 5.53
N ASP A 139 5.85 -9.23 6.07
CA ASP A 139 6.96 -8.92 6.96
C ASP A 139 8.19 -8.44 6.17
N LEU A 140 8.66 -7.23 6.47
CA LEU A 140 9.86 -6.62 5.89
C LEU A 140 11.15 -7.03 6.61
N SER A 141 11.09 -7.73 7.74
CA SER A 141 12.26 -8.08 8.54
C SER A 141 13.22 -9.04 7.83
N ALA A 142 12.73 -9.84 6.88
CA ALA A 142 13.52 -10.82 6.16
C ALA A 142 13.09 -10.93 4.68
N GLY A 143 14.07 -11.03 3.79
CA GLY A 143 13.84 -11.38 2.39
C GLY A 143 13.49 -10.23 1.44
N VAL A 144 13.65 -8.97 1.88
CA VAL A 144 13.44 -7.79 1.01
C VAL A 144 14.66 -7.56 0.10
N PRO A 145 14.49 -7.55 -1.24
CA PRO A 145 15.57 -7.25 -2.17
C PRO A 145 16.15 -5.85 -1.95
N GLU A 146 17.47 -5.68 -2.08
CA GLU A 146 18.17 -4.40 -1.85
C GLU A 146 17.53 -3.21 -2.60
N ARG A 147 17.10 -3.43 -3.85
CA ARG A 147 16.42 -2.42 -4.68
C ARG A 147 15.11 -1.89 -4.08
N MET A 148 14.41 -2.67 -3.25
CA MET A 148 13.13 -2.29 -2.65
C MET A 148 13.29 -1.75 -1.23
N GLN A 149 14.47 -1.89 -0.61
CA GLN A 149 14.73 -1.31 0.71
C GLN A 149 14.69 0.22 0.70
N SER A 150 15.00 0.85 -0.44
CA SER A 150 14.85 2.30 -0.64
C SER A 150 13.41 2.75 -0.84
N GLU A 151 12.57 1.89 -1.44
CA GLU A 151 11.16 2.19 -1.71
C GLU A 151 10.27 1.91 -0.49
N LEU A 152 10.61 0.86 0.27
CA LEU A 152 9.93 0.42 1.48
C LEU A 152 10.90 0.45 2.67
N PRO A 153 11.27 1.65 3.15
CA PRO A 153 12.15 1.77 4.30
C PRO A 153 11.46 1.21 5.55
N ALA A 154 12.12 0.27 6.22
CA ALA A 154 11.63 -0.38 7.43
C ALA A 154 11.26 0.61 8.56
N ALA A 155 11.98 1.72 8.66
CA ALA A 155 11.75 2.76 9.67
C ALA A 155 10.42 3.50 9.49
N LEU A 156 9.85 3.51 8.28
CA LEU A 156 8.57 4.17 7.98
C LEU A 156 7.40 3.17 7.92
N ALA A 157 7.62 1.89 8.24
CA ALA A 157 6.55 0.91 8.28
C ALA A 157 5.53 1.26 9.39
N PRO A 158 4.21 1.11 9.14
CA PRO A 158 3.61 0.34 8.05
C PRO A 158 3.42 1.10 6.72
N HIS A 159 3.57 0.38 5.61
CA HIS A 159 3.21 0.87 4.26
C HIS A 159 1.98 0.12 3.74
N GLY A 160 0.97 0.84 3.25
CA GLY A 160 -0.27 0.24 2.74
C GLY A 160 -0.34 0.34 1.22
N GLN A 161 -0.78 -0.73 0.56
CA GLN A 161 -1.00 -0.76 -0.88
C GLN A 161 -2.25 -1.59 -1.20
N LEU A 162 -3.02 -1.16 -2.19
CA LEU A 162 -4.15 -1.90 -2.72
C LEU A 162 -3.77 -2.56 -4.04
N LEU A 163 -3.81 -3.89 -4.06
CA LEU A 163 -3.59 -4.70 -5.26
C LEU A 163 -4.93 -4.91 -5.97
N LEU A 164 -4.97 -4.47 -7.22
CA LEU A 164 -6.12 -4.55 -8.11
C LEU A 164 -5.76 -5.49 -9.27
N PRO A 165 -6.07 -6.79 -9.19
CA PRO A 165 -5.66 -7.76 -10.23
C PRO A 165 -6.29 -7.46 -11.60
N PHE A 166 -7.45 -6.80 -11.63
CA PHE A 166 -8.22 -6.53 -12.83
C PHE A 166 -8.41 -5.03 -13.12
N ALA A 167 -7.40 -4.22 -12.79
CA ALA A 167 -7.44 -2.79 -13.11
C ALA A 167 -7.56 -2.54 -14.63
N PHE A 168 -8.05 -1.34 -14.97
CA PHE A 168 -8.24 -0.91 -16.37
C PHE A 168 -9.11 -1.85 -17.20
N GLY A 169 -10.16 -2.40 -16.60
CA GLY A 169 -11.08 -3.33 -17.27
C GLY A 169 -10.44 -4.68 -17.55
N GLY A 170 -9.68 -5.21 -16.58
CA GLY A 170 -9.10 -6.56 -16.63
C GLY A 170 -7.88 -6.72 -17.55
N GLN A 171 -7.22 -5.63 -17.94
CA GLN A 171 -6.06 -5.70 -18.83
C GLN A 171 -4.73 -5.88 -18.09
N GLN A 172 -4.59 -5.26 -16.92
CA GLN A 172 -3.35 -5.29 -16.14
C GLN A 172 -3.67 -5.20 -14.65
N ALA A 173 -2.83 -5.83 -13.83
CA ALA A 173 -2.85 -5.59 -12.39
C ALA A 173 -2.33 -4.16 -12.12
N ALA A 174 -2.98 -3.44 -11.21
CA ALA A 174 -2.50 -2.17 -10.71
C ALA A 174 -2.24 -2.27 -9.20
N VAL A 175 -1.32 -1.46 -8.73
CA VAL A 175 -1.05 -1.25 -7.31
C VAL A 175 -1.28 0.22 -7.03
N VAL A 176 -2.07 0.52 -6.00
CA VAL A 176 -2.38 1.88 -5.57
C VAL A 176 -1.88 2.06 -4.14
N ASP A 177 -1.06 3.07 -3.90
CA ASP A 177 -0.55 3.36 -2.56
C ASP A 177 -1.68 3.90 -1.65
N PHE A 178 -1.73 3.40 -0.43
CA PHE A 178 -2.62 3.89 0.61
C PHE A 178 -1.95 5.05 1.35
N ALA A 179 -2.41 6.26 1.08
CA ALA A 179 -1.86 7.50 1.64
C ALA A 179 -2.72 8.12 2.75
N GLU A 180 -3.83 7.46 3.12
CA GLU A 180 -4.79 7.96 4.11
C GLU A 180 -4.37 7.56 5.54
N THR A 181 -5.20 7.93 6.52
CA THR A 181 -4.95 7.58 7.93
C THR A 181 -5.17 6.09 8.19
N TRP A 182 -4.36 5.50 9.07
CA TRP A 182 -4.45 4.09 9.47
C TRP A 182 -5.64 3.83 10.40
N THR A 183 -6.85 3.91 9.84
CA THR A 183 -8.14 3.62 10.51
C THR A 183 -8.90 2.55 9.72
N ALA A 184 -9.70 1.73 10.40
CA ALA A 184 -10.60 0.78 9.74
C ALA A 184 -11.55 1.50 8.77
N ALA A 185 -12.06 2.68 9.13
CA ALA A 185 -12.92 3.46 8.27
C ALA A 185 -12.26 3.82 6.93
N GLU A 186 -11.04 4.38 6.95
CA GLU A 186 -10.34 4.78 5.72
C GLU A 186 -9.85 3.56 4.92
N ILE A 187 -9.41 2.47 5.58
CA ILE A 187 -9.03 1.23 4.90
C ILE A 187 -10.23 0.62 4.16
N VAL A 188 -11.38 0.49 4.85
CA VAL A 188 -12.60 -0.07 4.24
C VAL A 188 -13.10 0.84 3.11
N LYS A 189 -13.02 2.16 3.27
CA LYS A 189 -13.38 3.13 2.22
C LYS A 189 -12.48 3.04 1.00
N ALA A 190 -11.16 2.86 1.19
CA ALA A 190 -10.22 2.64 0.09
C ALA A 190 -10.55 1.34 -0.67
N VAL A 191 -10.86 0.27 0.05
CA VAL A 191 -11.31 -0.99 -0.56
C VAL A 191 -12.67 -0.82 -1.24
N ALA A 192 -13.60 -0.06 -0.67
CA ALA A 192 -14.94 0.16 -1.20
C ALA A 192 -14.99 0.96 -2.50
N ALA A 193 -13.95 1.77 -2.77
CA ALA A 193 -13.80 2.47 -4.04
C ALA A 193 -13.70 1.48 -5.23
N GLU A 194 -13.09 0.32 -5.00
CA GLU A 194 -12.83 -0.69 -6.04
C GLU A 194 -13.74 -1.91 -5.90
N VAL A 195 -14.17 -2.23 -4.67
CA VAL A 195 -15.08 -3.32 -4.33
C VAL A 195 -16.35 -2.75 -3.70
N PRO A 196 -17.40 -2.44 -4.49
CA PRO A 196 -18.61 -1.77 -3.97
C PRO A 196 -19.29 -2.49 -2.81
N GLY A 197 -19.17 -3.83 -2.73
CA GLY A 197 -19.69 -4.63 -1.62
C GLY A 197 -19.07 -4.28 -0.25
N ALA A 198 -17.87 -3.70 -0.22
CA ALA A 198 -17.21 -3.28 1.01
C ALA A 198 -17.87 -2.05 1.66
N GLN A 199 -18.76 -1.33 0.97
CA GLN A 199 -19.49 -0.21 1.56
C GLN A 199 -20.35 -0.66 2.77
N ALA A 200 -20.85 -1.90 2.76
CA ALA A 200 -21.61 -2.45 3.88
C ALA A 200 -20.78 -2.62 5.17
N ALA A 201 -19.45 -2.78 5.02
CA ALA A 201 -18.54 -2.89 6.16
C ALA A 201 -18.38 -1.58 6.94
N MET A 202 -18.63 -0.42 6.32
CA MET A 202 -18.50 0.91 6.95
C MET A 202 -19.33 1.06 8.23
N ALA A 203 -20.48 0.37 8.34
CA ALA A 203 -21.33 0.44 9.53
C ALA A 203 -20.68 -0.16 10.79
N HIS A 204 -19.62 -0.94 10.63
CA HIS A 204 -18.95 -1.69 11.69
C HIS A 204 -17.51 -1.22 11.97
N THR A 205 -17.02 -0.21 11.25
CA THR A 205 -15.62 0.24 11.40
C THR A 205 -15.38 1.01 12.69
N GLN A 206 -16.38 1.76 13.17
CA GLN A 206 -16.25 2.57 14.39
C GLN A 206 -15.79 1.73 15.60
N GLU A 207 -16.37 0.55 15.77
CA GLU A 207 -15.99 -0.34 16.88
C GLU A 207 -14.52 -0.79 16.77
N LEU A 208 -14.04 -1.04 15.55
CA LEU A 208 -12.65 -1.44 15.31
C LEU A 208 -11.69 -0.27 15.53
N ASP A 209 -12.10 0.94 15.13
CA ASP A 209 -11.34 2.17 15.35
C ASP A 209 -11.19 2.46 16.85
N ASP A 210 -12.26 2.33 17.63
CA ASP A 210 -12.23 2.51 19.09
C ASP A 210 -11.28 1.50 19.77
N ILE A 211 -11.26 0.24 19.31
CA ILE A 211 -10.34 -0.80 19.82
C ILE A 211 -8.90 -0.48 19.44
N CYS A 212 -8.67 -0.01 18.21
CA CYS A 212 -7.36 0.37 17.70
C CYS A 212 -6.77 1.54 18.49
N GLU A 213 -7.58 2.56 18.78
CA GLU A 213 -7.18 3.71 19.61
C GLU A 213 -6.78 3.27 21.02
N GLN A 214 -7.60 2.44 21.67
CA GLN A 214 -7.29 1.88 22.99
C GLN A 214 -6.00 1.04 22.99
N LEU A 215 -5.76 0.26 21.92
CA LEU A 215 -4.55 -0.52 21.76
C LEU A 215 -3.33 0.37 21.56
N SER A 216 -3.43 1.40 20.71
CA SER A 216 -2.40 2.41 20.50
C SER A 216 -1.99 3.07 21.82
N ASP A 217 -2.96 3.55 22.60
CA ASP A 217 -2.71 4.18 23.89
C ASP A 217 -2.09 3.20 24.90
N CYS A 218 -2.55 1.95 24.90
CA CYS A 218 -1.99 0.90 25.74
C CYS A 218 -0.53 0.61 25.40
N LEU A 219 -0.22 0.41 24.11
CA LEU A 219 1.12 0.09 23.62
C LEU A 219 2.08 1.26 23.80
N PHE A 220 1.63 2.49 23.53
CA PHE A 220 2.42 3.69 23.79
C PHE A 220 2.76 3.80 25.27
N SER A 221 1.78 3.60 26.15
CA SER A 221 2.01 3.65 27.59
C SER A 221 2.97 2.55 28.05
N LEU A 222 2.84 1.34 27.51
CA LEU A 222 3.73 0.21 27.84
C LEU A 222 5.17 0.47 27.40
N ALA A 223 5.35 1.01 26.19
CA ALA A 223 6.66 1.26 25.59
C ALA A 223 7.40 2.40 26.27
N PHE A 224 6.70 3.51 26.57
CA PHE A 224 7.35 4.76 26.99
C PHE A 224 7.04 5.16 28.45
N VAL A 225 5.79 5.03 28.90
CA VAL A 225 5.38 5.59 30.21
C VAL A 225 5.73 4.64 31.35
N ASP A 226 5.29 3.39 31.25
CA ASP A 226 5.48 2.38 32.30
C ASP A 226 6.94 1.86 32.32
N GLY A 227 7.74 2.14 31.28
CA GLY A 227 9.12 1.70 31.15
C GLY A 227 10.20 2.64 31.72
N ASP A 228 9.97 3.95 31.68
CA ASP A 228 10.95 4.97 32.10
C ASP A 228 11.07 5.13 33.62
N SER A 229 10.07 4.66 34.38
CA SER A 229 10.10 4.68 35.86
C SER A 229 11.33 3.94 36.42
N ARG A 230 11.74 2.83 35.79
CA ARG A 230 12.96 2.09 36.19
C ARG A 230 14.27 2.76 35.74
N ALA A 231 14.26 3.46 34.60
CA ALA A 231 15.44 4.16 34.09
C ALA A 231 15.76 5.43 34.90
N SER A 232 14.73 6.14 35.35
CA SER A 232 14.86 7.31 36.24
C SER A 232 15.45 6.95 37.60
N ASP A 233 15.04 5.84 38.20
CA ASP A 233 15.54 5.40 39.51
C ASP A 233 16.99 4.86 39.43
N ALA A 234 17.35 4.19 38.33
CA ALA A 234 18.73 3.77 38.09
C ALA A 234 19.67 4.94 37.73
N ALA A 235 19.20 5.91 36.94
CA ALA A 235 19.97 7.10 36.57
C ALA A 235 20.19 8.04 37.76
N SER A 236 19.20 8.18 38.65
CA SER A 236 19.34 8.98 39.87
C SER A 236 20.27 8.35 40.90
N ALA A 237 20.37 7.01 40.97
CA ALA A 237 21.39 6.32 41.75
C ALA A 237 22.80 6.46 41.15
N ALA A 238 22.95 6.33 39.83
CA ALA A 238 24.23 6.51 39.14
C ALA A 238 24.75 7.96 39.20
N PHE A 239 23.85 8.95 39.10
CA PHE A 239 24.21 10.37 39.21
C PHE A 239 24.55 10.80 40.64
N ARG A 240 24.00 10.11 41.67
CA ARG A 240 24.39 10.31 43.07
C ARG A 240 25.71 9.62 43.43
N SER A 241 26.04 8.52 42.76
CA SER A 241 27.32 7.81 42.93
C SER A 241 28.52 8.56 42.34
N SER A 242 28.31 9.49 41.39
CA SER A 242 29.41 10.19 40.69
C SER A 242 29.87 11.48 41.36
N ARG A 243 29.34 11.85 42.54
CA ARG A 243 29.66 13.14 43.21
C ARG A 243 30.67 13.03 44.36
N ASN A 244 31.17 11.84 44.66
CA ASN A 244 32.22 11.62 45.67
C ASN A 244 33.42 10.91 45.04
N ASP A 245 34.25 11.63 44.29
CA ASP A 245 35.66 11.29 44.15
C ASP A 245 36.47 12.57 43.91
N PRO A 246 37.28 13.02 44.88
CA PRO A 246 38.24 14.09 44.66
C PRO A 246 39.59 13.50 44.20
N LEU A 247 40.13 14.08 43.12
CA LEU A 247 41.57 14.26 42.85
C LEU A 247 42.49 13.04 43.05
N ALA A 248 42.86 12.37 41.95
CA ALA A 248 44.20 11.80 41.81
C ALA A 248 44.66 11.86 40.33
N ALA A 249 45.59 12.78 40.08
CA ALA A 249 46.37 12.85 38.87
C ALA A 249 47.50 11.81 38.90
N GLY A 250 47.89 11.28 37.73
CA GLY A 250 49.29 10.90 37.46
C GLY A 250 49.59 9.46 37.06
N SER A 251 50.08 9.35 35.81
CA SER A 251 51.19 8.52 35.31
C SER A 251 51.06 6.99 35.10
N HIS A 252 51.04 6.64 33.81
CA HIS A 252 51.99 5.79 33.06
C HIS A 252 52.39 4.36 33.53
N SER A 253 52.10 3.41 32.62
CA SER A 253 53.01 2.42 32.00
C SER A 253 52.78 0.92 32.25
N ALA A 254 52.78 0.21 31.11
CA ALA A 254 53.36 -1.12 30.81
C ALA A 254 52.52 -2.41 30.99
N GLU A 255 52.18 -2.98 29.83
CA GLU A 255 52.46 -4.35 29.36
C GLU A 255 51.92 -5.61 30.09
N SER A 256 51.07 -6.30 29.31
CA SER A 256 51.27 -7.68 28.82
C SER A 256 50.39 -8.82 29.39
N SER A 257 49.79 -9.51 28.42
CA SER A 257 49.59 -10.96 28.33
C SER A 257 48.25 -11.56 28.80
N PRO A 258 47.84 -12.67 28.14
CA PRO A 258 46.45 -12.97 27.84
C PRO A 258 45.86 -14.02 28.79
N SER A 259 44.64 -13.80 29.26
CA SER A 259 43.89 -14.81 30.03
C SER A 259 42.67 -15.27 29.24
N SER A 260 42.68 -16.55 28.92
CA SER A 260 41.60 -17.39 28.43
C SER A 260 40.22 -16.99 28.96
N ALA A 261 39.38 -16.43 28.10
CA ALA A 261 37.96 -16.26 28.37
C ALA A 261 37.26 -17.62 28.17
N THR A 262 36.77 -18.18 29.27
CA THR A 262 35.83 -19.30 29.30
C THR A 262 34.50 -18.91 28.66
N ASP A 263 33.85 -19.85 27.95
CA ASP A 263 32.58 -19.67 27.22
C ASP A 263 31.43 -19.04 28.04
N GLY A 264 31.47 -19.13 29.39
CA GLY A 264 30.49 -18.51 30.27
C GLY A 264 30.50 -16.96 30.28
N ASP A 265 31.65 -16.33 29.99
CA ASP A 265 31.75 -14.86 29.99
C ASP A 265 31.20 -14.22 28.71
N LYS A 266 31.11 -14.98 27.61
CA LYS A 266 30.45 -14.51 26.37
C LYS A 266 28.94 -14.55 26.50
N GLU A 267 28.36 -15.61 27.06
CA GLU A 267 26.92 -15.69 27.34
C GLU A 267 26.47 -14.64 28.37
N ALA A 268 27.28 -14.38 29.40
CA ALA A 268 26.97 -13.33 30.37
C ALA A 268 27.05 -11.92 29.74
N ARG A 269 28.00 -11.68 28.83
CA ARG A 269 28.16 -10.38 28.15
C ARG A 269 27.15 -10.18 27.02
N GLU A 270 26.68 -11.24 26.37
CA GLU A 270 25.53 -11.22 25.45
C GLU A 270 24.19 -11.07 26.18
N ARG A 271 24.01 -11.67 27.37
CA ARG A 271 22.81 -11.44 28.21
C ARG A 271 22.77 -10.02 28.76
N ILE A 272 23.89 -9.51 29.28
CA ILE A 272 23.98 -8.14 29.81
C ILE A 272 23.94 -7.10 28.67
N GLY A 273 24.45 -7.45 27.48
CA GLY A 273 24.31 -6.66 26.26
C GLY A 273 22.87 -6.63 25.73
N GLY A 274 22.21 -7.79 25.67
CA GLY A 274 20.81 -7.93 25.26
C GLY A 274 19.82 -7.28 26.24
N GLU A 275 20.07 -7.34 27.55
CA GLU A 275 19.28 -6.60 28.54
C GLU A 275 19.51 -5.08 28.42
N ARG A 276 20.74 -4.62 28.14
CA ARG A 276 21.03 -3.19 27.90
C ARG A 276 20.42 -2.69 26.58
N ASP A 277 20.41 -3.52 25.54
CA ASP A 277 19.81 -3.18 24.25
C ASP A 277 18.27 -3.17 24.35
N ALA A 278 17.67 -4.10 25.08
CA ALA A 278 16.23 -4.11 25.43
C ALA A 278 15.83 -2.97 26.40
N LEU A 279 16.78 -2.46 27.21
CA LEU A 279 16.62 -1.25 28.01
C LEU A 279 16.71 0.03 27.17
N SER A 280 17.29 -0.03 25.97
CA SER A 280 17.48 1.13 25.09
C SER A 280 16.42 1.27 23.99
N ASN A 281 15.76 0.16 23.59
CA ASN A 281 14.69 0.18 22.60
C ASN A 281 13.31 -0.02 23.26
N PRO A 282 12.50 1.04 23.42
CA PRO A 282 11.17 0.96 24.02
C PRO A 282 10.22 0.01 23.26
N VAL A 283 10.52 -0.27 21.98
CA VAL A 283 9.71 -1.16 21.13
C VAL A 283 9.99 -2.64 21.36
N ALA A 284 11.14 -3.01 21.94
CA ALA A 284 11.50 -4.40 22.20
C ALA A 284 10.46 -5.12 23.08
N ARG A 285 9.94 -4.42 24.10
CA ARG A 285 8.91 -4.94 25.02
C ARG A 285 7.57 -5.15 24.34
N VAL A 286 7.25 -4.32 23.35
CA VAL A 286 6.03 -4.47 22.55
C VAL A 286 6.18 -5.65 21.60
N ARG A 287 7.36 -5.83 21.00
CA ARG A 287 7.66 -6.97 20.12
C ARG A 287 7.53 -8.31 20.84
N GLU A 288 7.93 -8.39 22.11
CA GLU A 288 7.79 -9.60 22.94
C GLU A 288 6.33 -10.06 23.11
N LEU A 289 5.34 -9.17 22.95
CA LEU A 289 3.92 -9.53 23.03
C LEU A 289 3.42 -10.30 21.81
N ASN A 290 4.15 -10.28 20.70
CA ASN A 290 3.84 -11.01 19.46
C ASN A 290 2.40 -10.81 18.96
N LEU A 291 2.00 -9.54 18.76
CA LEU A 291 0.62 -9.14 18.47
C LEU A 291 0.22 -9.29 16.99
N ILE A 292 1.18 -9.48 16.09
CA ILE A 292 0.98 -9.49 14.62
C ILE A 292 0.00 -10.59 14.17
N GLY A 293 -0.20 -11.63 14.98
CA GLY A 293 -1.13 -12.73 14.73
C GLY A 293 -2.46 -12.65 15.48
N ASP A 294 -2.73 -11.61 16.26
CA ASP A 294 -3.89 -11.53 17.14
C ASP A 294 -4.98 -10.61 16.58
N GLY A 295 -6.24 -10.83 16.99
CA GLY A 295 -7.31 -9.85 16.74
C GLY A 295 -7.18 -8.66 17.70
N GLY A 296 -7.78 -7.52 17.37
CA GLY A 296 -7.62 -6.26 18.14
C GLY A 296 -7.98 -6.40 19.61
N ARG A 297 -9.09 -7.08 19.92
CA ARG A 297 -9.51 -7.34 21.33
C ARG A 297 -8.54 -8.24 22.09
N GLU A 298 -7.97 -9.24 21.42
CA GLU A 298 -7.00 -10.16 22.02
C GLU A 298 -5.68 -9.44 22.29
N ALA A 299 -5.21 -8.65 21.31
CA ALA A 299 -4.02 -7.84 21.43
C ALA A 299 -4.13 -6.81 22.56
N LEU A 300 -5.28 -6.13 22.66
CA LEU A 300 -5.55 -5.17 23.73
C LEU A 300 -5.48 -5.84 25.11
N ARG A 301 -6.08 -7.03 25.26
CA ARG A 301 -6.04 -7.77 26.52
C ARG A 301 -4.61 -8.17 26.90
N LYS A 302 -3.82 -8.69 25.95
CA LYS A 302 -2.40 -9.03 26.18
C LYS A 302 -1.59 -7.80 26.61
N CYS A 303 -1.85 -6.65 25.99
CA CYS A 303 -1.20 -5.39 26.38
C CYS A 303 -1.58 -4.97 27.81
N GLN A 304 -2.87 -5.01 28.17
CA GLN A 304 -3.35 -4.67 29.51
C GLN A 304 -2.74 -5.59 30.58
N ASP A 305 -2.76 -6.90 30.35
CA ASP A 305 -2.16 -7.89 31.25
C ASP A 305 -0.65 -7.65 31.44
N ALA A 306 0.06 -7.27 30.38
CA ALA A 306 1.49 -6.95 30.45
C ALA A 306 1.76 -5.68 31.27
N ARG A 307 0.92 -4.65 31.11
CA ARG A 307 1.01 -3.41 31.90
C ARG A 307 0.74 -3.66 33.39
N GLU A 308 -0.27 -4.46 33.71
CA GLU A 308 -0.57 -4.82 35.10
C GLU A 308 0.57 -5.60 35.75
N LYS A 309 1.18 -6.55 35.03
CA LYS A 309 2.39 -7.25 35.47
C LYS A 309 3.55 -6.29 35.75
N LEU A 310 3.78 -5.31 34.88
CA LEU A 310 4.83 -4.31 35.11
C LEU A 310 4.55 -3.42 36.31
N ARG A 311 3.30 -2.96 36.48
CA ARG A 311 2.91 -2.13 37.63
C ARG A 311 3.04 -2.89 38.96
N SER A 312 2.60 -4.13 39.01
CA SER A 312 2.74 -4.98 40.20
C SER A 312 4.21 -5.25 40.55
N LEU A 313 5.08 -5.45 39.56
CA LEU A 313 6.53 -5.57 39.77
C LEU A 313 7.18 -4.25 40.23
N GLY A 314 6.68 -3.11 39.77
CA GLY A 314 7.13 -1.79 40.24
C GLY A 314 6.77 -1.53 41.70
N VAL A 315 5.55 -1.88 42.12
CA VAL A 315 5.08 -1.74 43.51
C VAL A 315 5.84 -2.64 44.48
N GLN A 316 6.28 -3.83 44.05
CA GLN A 316 7.10 -4.73 44.86
C GLN A 316 8.55 -4.25 45.06
N GLN A 317 9.07 -3.37 44.19
CA GLN A 317 10.42 -2.82 44.32
C GLN A 317 10.47 -1.51 45.15
N SER A 318 9.32 -0.87 45.39
CA SER A 318 9.19 0.36 46.18
C SER A 318 8.89 0.14 47.67
N HIS A 319 8.75 -1.12 48.11
CA HIS A 319 8.52 -1.52 49.50
C HIS A 319 9.72 -2.28 50.07
#